data_AF-A0A1N6GSS7-F1
#
_entry.id   AF-A0A1N6GSS7-F1
#
_cell.length_a   1.000
_cell.length_b   1.000
_cell.length_c   1.000
_cell.angle_alpha   90.00
_cell.angle_beta   90.00
_cell.angle_gamma   90.00
#
_symmetry.space_group_name_H-M   'P 1'
#
loop_
_entity.id
_entity.type
_entity.pdbx_description
1 polymer ?
#
loop_
_entity_poly.entity_id
_entity_poly.type
_entity_poly.pdbx_seq_one_letter_code
_entity_poly.pdbx_strand_id
1 'polypeptide(L)'
;MTAVFCHNAADRKAETWAKQLEPFVHLEFAISDAAKGIAAAVVEVARVRHDDPSAAALEQGLDVFHTTMEAKRVLTQHWRRAEAAWEKAETADLEVARSKRRGIDARGVTQTARAAWGRAIASWKQVERLETAWKRAHAALDLFAPDGRLNDRGRAQAEIAAAIGELSGPDWSKVRNFLNDRRSLSFLDRMHGRLEAAEPRRQWREAMAWRWWLRHRRTRPADAVTALVQAVARDSEPDEVESASYARVAAVLRDTFRASSAVECMNSVLRMQQSRHKASGKNYFTCMSAVFGLMIMSYLGSAVERCRRASYAFICLAGTRIPFG
;
A
#
# COMPACT_ATOMS: atom_id res chain seq x y z
N MET A 1 -17.11 -9.67 6.68
CA MET A 1 -17.69 -8.58 5.87
C MET A 1 -16.90 -7.31 6.15
N THR A 2 -15.91 -6.99 5.33
CA THR A 2 -15.13 -5.76 5.50
C THR A 2 -16.02 -4.54 5.24
N ALA A 3 -16.06 -3.60 6.19
CA ALA A 3 -16.91 -2.41 6.12
C ALA A 3 -16.03 -1.17 6.24
N VAL A 4 -15.84 -0.43 5.15
CA VAL A 4 -15.02 0.78 5.15
C VAL A 4 -15.85 1.97 5.63
N PHE A 5 -15.36 2.66 6.65
CA PHE A 5 -16.01 3.86 7.21
C PHE A 5 -15.15 5.09 7.01
N CYS A 6 -15.61 6.02 6.18
CA CYS A 6 -14.97 7.31 6.00
C CYS A 6 -15.66 8.33 6.90
N HIS A 7 -15.05 8.69 8.02
CA HIS A 7 -15.57 9.75 8.90
C HIS A 7 -14.60 10.92 8.97
N ASN A 8 -15.10 12.14 8.76
CA ASN A 8 -14.32 13.35 8.98
C ASN A 8 -14.54 13.77 10.44
N ALA A 9 -13.60 13.41 11.31
CA ALA A 9 -13.67 13.82 12.71
C ALA A 9 -13.51 15.34 12.84
N ALA A 10 -14.26 15.95 13.77
CA ALA A 10 -14.21 17.38 14.03
C ALA A 10 -12.82 17.84 14.52
N ASP A 11 -12.05 16.93 15.10
CA ASP A 11 -10.65 17.13 15.48
C ASP A 11 -9.84 15.82 15.36
N ARG A 12 -8.55 15.90 15.71
CA ARG A 12 -7.62 14.75 15.68
C ARG A 12 -7.40 14.14 17.06
N LYS A 13 -8.31 14.35 18.01
CA LYS A 13 -8.14 13.90 19.40
C LYS A 13 -8.53 12.44 19.58
N ALA A 14 -7.91 11.77 20.55
CA ALA A 14 -8.15 10.36 20.80
C ALA A 14 -9.59 10.09 21.27
N GLU A 15 -10.15 10.98 22.10
CA GLU A 15 -11.49 10.86 22.64
C GLU A 15 -12.56 10.89 21.54
N THR A 16 -12.37 11.74 20.54
CA THR A 16 -13.24 11.82 19.36
C THR A 16 -13.25 10.51 18.60
N TRP A 17 -12.06 9.93 18.36
CA TRP A 17 -11.94 8.66 17.64
C TRP A 17 -12.43 7.46 18.46
N ALA A 18 -12.24 7.45 19.78
CA ALA A 18 -12.72 6.37 20.65
C ALA A 18 -14.26 6.29 20.59
N LYS A 19 -14.95 7.43 20.68
CA LYS A 19 -16.41 7.51 20.50
C LYS A 19 -16.89 6.99 19.15
N GLN A 20 -16.12 7.23 18.09
CA GLN A 20 -16.45 6.70 16.76
C GLN A 20 -16.25 5.18 16.66
N LEU A 21 -15.39 4.59 17.50
CA LEU A 21 -15.15 3.15 17.54
C LEU A 21 -16.13 2.39 18.45
N GLU A 22 -16.80 3.06 19.40
CA GLU A 22 -17.76 2.46 20.34
C GLU A 22 -18.84 1.59 19.68
N PRO A 23 -19.50 1.99 18.57
CA PRO A 23 -20.56 1.18 17.97
C PRO A 23 -20.06 -0.14 17.36
N PHE A 24 -18.75 -0.27 17.14
CA PHE A 24 -18.16 -1.40 16.41
C PHE A 24 -17.66 -2.50 17.33
N VAL A 25 -18.54 -3.02 18.20
CA VAL A 25 -18.18 -4.00 19.26
C VAL A 25 -17.52 -5.29 18.75
N HIS A 26 -17.76 -5.68 17.49
CA HIS A 26 -17.16 -6.86 16.85
C HIS A 26 -15.98 -6.52 15.93
N LEU A 27 -15.49 -5.28 15.95
CA LEU A 27 -14.31 -4.90 15.20
C LEU A 27 -13.08 -5.57 15.81
N GLU A 28 -12.40 -6.40 15.02
CA GLU A 28 -11.19 -7.10 15.46
C GLU A 28 -9.90 -6.42 14.96
N PHE A 29 -9.98 -5.65 13.87
CA PHE A 29 -8.81 -5.05 13.24
C PHE A 29 -9.12 -3.70 12.60
N ALA A 30 -8.45 -2.66 13.10
CA ALA A 30 -8.50 -1.31 12.54
C ALA A 30 -7.25 -1.04 11.70
N ILE A 31 -7.43 -0.55 10.47
CA ILE A 31 -6.32 -0.07 9.64
C ILE A 31 -6.43 1.45 9.56
N SER A 32 -5.37 2.16 9.92
CA SER A 32 -5.36 3.62 9.83
C SER A 32 -4.04 4.16 9.31
N ASP A 33 -4.05 5.43 8.90
CA ASP A 33 -2.80 6.16 8.75
C ASP A 33 -2.06 6.32 10.09
N ALA A 34 -0.88 6.93 10.07
CA ALA A 34 -0.05 7.13 11.26
C ALA A 34 -0.56 8.26 12.19
N ALA A 35 -1.84 8.65 12.11
CA ALA A 35 -2.40 9.67 12.98
C ALA A 35 -2.41 9.22 14.45
N LYS A 36 -1.74 10.01 15.31
CA LYS A 36 -1.58 9.71 16.74
C LYS A 36 -2.91 9.57 17.48
N GLY A 37 -3.91 10.41 17.14
CA GLY A 37 -5.23 10.37 17.76
C GLY A 37 -5.96 9.06 17.55
N ILE A 38 -5.96 8.54 16.31
CA ILE A 38 -6.57 7.24 15.99
C ILE A 38 -5.84 6.11 16.72
N ALA A 39 -4.49 6.14 16.70
CA ALA A 39 -3.69 5.13 17.39
C ALA A 39 -4.01 5.06 18.89
N ALA A 40 -4.06 6.20 19.56
CA ALA A 40 -4.41 6.29 20.97
C ALA A 40 -5.84 5.80 21.24
N ALA A 41 -6.80 6.15 20.37
CA ALA A 41 -8.18 5.68 20.48
C ALA A 41 -8.31 4.16 20.37
N VAL A 42 -7.62 3.54 19.40
CA VAL A 42 -7.64 2.08 19.23
C VAL A 42 -7.05 1.38 20.45
N VAL A 43 -5.94 1.90 21.00
CA VAL A 43 -5.34 1.36 22.24
C VAL A 43 -6.32 1.45 23.40
N GLU A 44 -6.99 2.59 23.58
CA GLU A 44 -7.95 2.76 24.68
C GLU A 44 -9.16 1.83 24.54
N VAL A 45 -9.73 1.72 23.34
CA VAL A 45 -10.85 0.80 23.07
C VAL A 45 -10.42 -0.65 23.26
N ALA A 46 -9.22 -1.04 22.81
CA ALA A 46 -8.69 -2.37 23.03
C ALA A 46 -8.50 -2.68 24.53
N ARG A 47 -8.04 -1.71 25.32
CA ARG A 47 -7.90 -1.82 26.77
C ARG A 47 -9.25 -2.04 27.45
N VAL A 48 -10.26 -1.24 27.11
CA VAL A 48 -11.62 -1.38 27.66
C VAL A 48 -12.22 -2.76 27.33
N ARG A 49 -11.98 -3.26 26.12
CA ARG A 49 -12.48 -4.58 25.70
C ARG A 49 -11.75 -5.75 26.34
N HIS A 50 -10.47 -5.58 26.68
CA HIS A 50 -9.71 -6.64 27.34
C HIS A 50 -10.35 -7.05 28.69
N ASP A 51 -11.00 -6.10 29.37
CA ASP A 51 -11.68 -6.36 30.64
C ASP A 51 -13.05 -7.03 30.48
N ASP A 52 -13.55 -7.18 29.24
CA ASP A 52 -14.79 -7.87 28.88
C ASP A 52 -14.49 -9.15 28.07
N PRO A 53 -14.62 -10.35 28.67
CA PRO A 53 -14.36 -11.62 27.99
C PRO A 53 -15.25 -11.88 26.76
N SER A 54 -16.38 -11.18 26.64
CA SER A 54 -17.30 -11.30 25.51
C SER A 54 -16.95 -10.36 24.35
N ALA A 55 -16.06 -9.39 24.57
CA ALA A 55 -15.67 -8.42 23.57
C ALA A 55 -14.57 -8.97 22.64
N ALA A 56 -14.69 -8.65 21.35
CA ALA A 56 -13.68 -9.02 20.37
C ALA A 56 -12.38 -8.24 20.60
N ALA A 57 -11.24 -8.94 20.68
CA ALA A 57 -9.92 -8.33 20.75
C ALA A 57 -9.69 -7.41 19.55
N LEU A 58 -9.27 -6.17 19.82
CA LEU A 58 -9.06 -5.14 18.80
C LEU A 58 -7.56 -4.91 18.57
N GLU A 59 -7.12 -5.17 17.36
CA GLU A 59 -5.76 -4.92 16.90
C GLU A 59 -5.69 -3.73 15.91
N GLN A 60 -4.49 -3.17 15.74
CA GLN A 60 -4.23 -2.09 14.78
C GLN A 60 -3.15 -2.46 13.74
N GLY A 61 -3.43 -2.15 12.48
CA GLY A 61 -2.47 -2.12 11.39
C GLY A 61 -2.28 -0.71 10.83
N LEU A 62 -1.10 -0.45 10.27
CA LEU A 62 -0.84 0.78 9.52
C LEU A 62 -1.31 0.63 8.08
N ASP A 63 -1.88 1.69 7.51
CA ASP A 63 -2.27 1.74 6.12
C ASP A 63 -1.05 1.81 5.20
N VAL A 64 -0.72 0.67 4.60
CA VAL A 64 0.42 0.53 3.67
C VAL A 64 0.26 1.44 2.45
N PHE A 65 -0.97 1.78 2.04
CA PHE A 65 -1.20 2.70 0.93
C PHE A 65 -0.55 4.07 1.19
N HIS A 66 -0.71 4.61 2.39
CA HIS A 66 -0.14 5.90 2.75
C HIS A 66 1.39 5.86 2.75
N THR A 67 1.98 4.74 3.19
CA THR A 67 3.43 4.51 3.08
C THR A 67 3.87 4.51 1.62
N THR A 68 3.14 3.82 0.74
CA THR A 68 3.43 3.77 -0.70
C THR A 68 3.28 5.13 -1.37
N MET A 69 2.25 5.90 -1.04
CA MET A 69 2.04 7.23 -1.60
C MET A 69 3.11 8.22 -1.14
N GLU A 70 3.53 8.15 0.13
CA GLU A 70 4.63 8.95 0.64
C GLU A 70 5.95 8.63 -0.08
N ALA A 71 6.26 7.35 -0.27
CA ALA A 71 7.45 6.94 -1.01
C ALA A 71 7.42 7.38 -2.48
N LYS A 72 6.28 7.24 -3.17
CA LYS A 72 6.09 7.74 -4.55
C LYS A 72 6.31 9.24 -4.65
N ARG A 73 5.82 10.02 -3.67
CA ARG A 73 6.04 11.48 -3.60
C ARG A 73 7.53 11.80 -3.53
N VAL A 74 8.27 11.12 -2.66
CA VAL A 74 9.72 11.31 -2.49
C VAL A 74 10.48 10.90 -3.74
N LEU A 75 10.20 9.73 -4.33
CA LEU A 75 10.83 9.28 -5.58
C LEU A 75 10.60 10.26 -6.72
N THR A 76 9.39 10.77 -6.88
CA THR A 76 9.07 11.79 -7.90
C THR A 76 9.94 13.04 -7.74
N GLN A 77 10.22 13.46 -6.49
CA GLN A 77 11.09 14.60 -6.23
C GLN A 77 12.55 14.31 -6.62
N HIS A 78 13.06 13.10 -6.36
CA HIS A 78 14.40 12.70 -6.80
C HIS A 78 14.51 12.60 -8.32
N TRP A 79 13.51 12.04 -8.98
CA TRP A 79 13.43 11.98 -10.44
C TRP A 79 13.49 13.38 -11.07
N ARG A 80 12.65 14.31 -10.60
CA ARG A 80 12.67 15.70 -11.06
C ARG A 80 14.02 16.39 -10.87
N ARG A 81 14.73 16.09 -9.77
CA ARG A 81 16.08 16.63 -9.54
C ARG A 81 17.09 16.04 -10.53
N ALA A 82 16.98 14.75 -10.85
CA ALA A 82 17.85 14.09 -11.84
C ALA A 82 17.58 14.63 -13.25
N GLU A 83 16.31 14.78 -13.64
CA GLU A 83 15.89 15.39 -14.92
C GLU A 83 16.42 16.83 -15.05
N ALA A 84 16.21 17.68 -14.03
CA ALA A 84 16.72 19.05 -14.05
C ALA A 84 18.25 19.13 -14.08
N ALA A 85 18.96 18.16 -13.50
CA ALA A 85 20.42 18.08 -13.60
C ALA A 85 20.87 17.68 -15.01
N TRP A 86 20.11 16.81 -15.68
CA TRP A 86 20.33 16.40 -17.05
C TRP A 86 20.14 17.56 -18.04
N GLU A 87 19.01 18.27 -17.95
CA GLU A 87 18.73 19.46 -18.78
C GLU A 87 19.82 20.54 -18.64
N LYS A 88 20.36 20.72 -17.43
CA LYS A 88 21.50 21.63 -17.19
C LYS A 88 22.78 21.16 -17.86
N ALA A 89 23.02 19.86 -17.94
CA ALA A 89 24.19 19.30 -18.62
C ALA A 89 24.08 19.50 -20.14
N GLU A 90 22.91 19.22 -20.72
CA GLU A 90 22.64 19.47 -22.15
C GLU A 90 22.75 20.95 -22.51
N THR A 91 22.24 21.85 -21.65
CA THR A 91 22.39 23.30 -21.83
C THR A 91 23.86 23.71 -21.81
N ALA A 92 24.68 23.12 -20.93
CA ALA A 92 26.10 23.41 -20.86
C ALA A 92 26.85 22.93 -22.12
N ASP A 93 26.48 21.79 -22.69
CA ASP A 93 27.03 21.31 -23.97
C ASP A 93 26.68 22.25 -25.14
N LEU A 94 25.45 22.77 -25.17
CA LEU A 94 25.04 23.77 -26.16
C LEU A 94 25.88 25.04 -26.08
N GLU A 95 26.26 25.47 -24.88
CA GLU A 95 27.15 26.62 -24.69
C GLU A 95 28.58 26.31 -25.16
N VAL A 96 29.12 25.12 -24.87
CA VAL A 96 30.40 24.68 -25.43
C VAL A 96 30.39 24.72 -26.95
N ALA A 97 29.33 24.19 -27.58
CA ALA A 97 29.17 24.23 -29.03
C ALA A 97 29.09 25.65 -29.56
N ARG A 98 28.40 26.56 -28.84
CA ARG A 98 28.30 27.98 -29.19
C ARG A 98 29.65 28.70 -29.09
N SER A 99 30.42 28.50 -28.03
CA SER A 99 31.76 29.11 -27.89
C SER A 99 32.71 28.65 -29.00
N LYS A 100 32.71 27.35 -29.31
CA LYS A 100 33.50 26.78 -30.43
C LYS A 100 33.13 27.41 -31.78
N ARG A 101 31.83 27.54 -32.09
CA ARG A 101 31.37 28.19 -33.34
C ARG A 101 31.78 29.65 -33.45
N ARG A 102 31.89 30.36 -32.31
CA ARG A 102 32.32 31.77 -32.27
C ARG A 102 33.84 31.95 -32.24
N GLY A 103 34.62 30.87 -32.26
CA GLY A 103 36.08 30.94 -32.13
C GLY A 103 36.57 31.43 -30.76
N ILE A 104 35.72 31.38 -29.73
CA ILE A 104 36.05 31.80 -28.36
C ILE A 104 36.69 30.63 -27.61
N ASP A 105 37.65 30.89 -26.72
CA ASP A 105 38.24 29.87 -25.84
C ASP A 105 37.14 29.10 -25.08
N ALA A 106 37.01 27.81 -25.37
CA ALA A 106 35.97 26.94 -24.84
C ALA A 106 36.42 26.17 -23.58
N ARG A 107 37.64 26.34 -23.08
CA ARG A 107 38.17 25.49 -21.98
C ARG A 107 37.35 25.60 -20.69
N GLY A 108 37.02 26.82 -20.26
CA GLY A 108 36.22 27.05 -19.04
C GLY A 108 34.78 26.53 -19.13
N VAL A 109 34.13 26.76 -20.27
CA VAL A 109 32.76 26.23 -20.51
C VAL A 109 32.76 24.70 -20.66
N THR A 110 33.82 24.11 -21.22
CA THR A 110 33.98 22.65 -21.30
C THR A 110 34.11 22.02 -19.92
N GLN A 111 34.86 22.65 -19.02
CA GLN A 111 34.96 22.17 -17.64
C GLN A 111 33.61 22.27 -16.90
N THR A 112 32.86 23.35 -17.12
CA THR A 112 31.51 23.52 -16.58
C THR A 112 30.55 22.44 -17.09
N ALA A 113 30.56 22.15 -18.39
CA ALA A 113 29.75 21.09 -18.99
C ALA A 113 30.10 19.72 -18.41
N ARG A 114 31.40 19.40 -18.28
CA ARG A 114 31.86 18.15 -17.66
C ARG A 114 31.39 18.01 -16.21
N ALA A 115 31.44 19.08 -15.43
CA ALA A 115 30.95 19.08 -14.05
C ALA A 115 29.41 18.93 -13.99
N ALA A 116 28.68 19.53 -14.93
CA ALA A 116 27.23 19.37 -15.04
C ALA A 116 26.85 17.92 -15.36
N TRP A 117 27.51 17.29 -16.33
CA TRP A 117 27.35 15.86 -16.63
C TRP A 117 27.67 14.96 -15.44
N GLY A 118 28.75 15.25 -14.71
CA GLY A 118 29.09 14.52 -13.48
C GLY A 118 27.95 14.55 -12.45
N ARG A 119 27.30 15.71 -12.26
CA ARG A 119 26.14 15.84 -11.37
C ARG A 119 24.89 15.14 -11.90
N ALA A 120 24.63 15.20 -13.20
CA ALA A 120 23.50 14.53 -13.83
C ALA A 120 23.59 13.00 -13.65
N ILE A 121 24.75 12.42 -13.99
CA ILE A 121 25.02 10.98 -13.82
C ILE A 121 24.91 10.56 -12.36
N ALA A 122 25.48 11.34 -11.43
CA ALA A 122 25.39 11.02 -10.00
C ALA A 122 23.94 11.06 -9.49
N SER A 123 23.13 12.03 -9.94
CA SER A 123 21.72 12.14 -9.56
C SER A 123 20.88 10.99 -10.10
N TRP A 124 21.15 10.56 -11.33
CA TRP A 124 20.51 9.39 -11.95
C TRP A 124 20.83 8.09 -11.19
N LYS A 125 22.13 7.82 -10.95
CA LYS A 125 22.56 6.67 -10.14
C LYS A 125 21.94 6.69 -8.75
N GLN A 126 21.77 7.87 -8.16
CA GLN A 126 21.13 8.00 -6.85
C GLN A 126 19.65 7.61 -6.89
N VAL A 127 18.87 8.11 -7.87
CA VAL A 127 17.44 7.79 -7.93
C VAL A 127 17.20 6.31 -8.26
N GLU A 128 18.03 5.68 -9.10
CA GLU A 128 17.95 4.24 -9.38
C GLU A 128 18.20 3.39 -8.13
N ARG A 129 19.19 3.76 -7.30
CA ARG A 129 19.46 3.10 -6.02
C ARG A 129 18.27 3.25 -5.07
N LEU A 130 17.74 4.46 -4.93
CA LEU A 130 16.57 4.73 -4.09
C LEU A 130 15.34 3.97 -4.55
N GLU A 131 15.10 3.90 -5.85
CA GLU A 131 13.97 3.15 -6.42
C GLU A 131 14.12 1.66 -6.21
N THR A 132 15.34 1.11 -6.37
CA THR A 132 15.63 -0.30 -6.09
C THR A 132 15.40 -0.64 -4.63
N ALA A 133 15.91 0.19 -3.71
CA ALA A 133 15.68 0.05 -2.28
C ALA A 133 14.20 0.13 -1.92
N TRP A 134 13.46 1.07 -2.52
CA TRP A 134 12.02 1.17 -2.32
C TRP A 134 11.27 -0.05 -2.84
N LYS A 135 11.60 -0.56 -4.05
CA LYS A 135 11.01 -1.78 -4.61
C LYS A 135 11.19 -2.97 -3.67
N ARG A 136 12.38 -3.10 -3.07
CA ARG A 136 12.69 -4.13 -2.07
C ARG A 136 11.84 -3.98 -0.81
N ALA A 137 11.80 -2.79 -0.20
CA ALA A 137 10.97 -2.52 0.98
C ALA A 137 9.46 -2.72 0.71
N HIS A 138 8.99 -2.31 -0.46
CA HIS A 138 7.58 -2.43 -0.84
C HIS A 138 7.17 -3.89 -1.07
N ALA A 139 8.05 -4.70 -1.70
CA ALA A 139 7.80 -6.13 -1.86
C ALA A 139 7.71 -6.87 -0.52
N ALA A 140 8.44 -6.41 0.51
CA ALA A 140 8.34 -6.95 1.86
C ALA A 140 6.96 -6.72 2.52
N LEU A 141 6.16 -5.79 1.99
CA LEU A 141 4.79 -5.53 2.44
C LEU A 141 3.75 -6.39 1.70
N ASP A 142 4.14 -7.27 0.77
CA ASP A 142 3.24 -8.22 0.10
C ASP A 142 2.91 -9.46 0.95
N LEU A 143 1.76 -10.09 0.67
CA LEU A 143 1.33 -11.33 1.32
C LEU A 143 2.19 -12.54 0.89
N PHE A 144 2.77 -12.46 -0.31
CA PHE A 144 3.55 -13.51 -0.91
C PHE A 144 4.86 -12.94 -1.43
N ALA A 145 5.94 -13.70 -1.25
CA ALA A 145 7.18 -13.47 -1.95
C ALA A 145 7.06 -13.78 -3.46
N PRO A 146 8.01 -13.35 -4.30
CA PRO A 146 7.97 -13.59 -5.74
C PRO A 146 7.97 -15.09 -6.15
N ASP A 147 8.47 -15.96 -5.26
CA ASP A 147 8.49 -17.42 -5.43
C ASP A 147 7.17 -18.10 -5.03
N GLY A 148 6.19 -17.34 -4.55
CA GLY A 148 4.88 -17.84 -4.12
C GLY A 148 4.82 -18.37 -2.70
N ARG A 149 5.90 -18.23 -1.92
CA ARG A 149 5.86 -18.52 -0.49
C ARG A 149 5.10 -17.42 0.24
N LEU A 150 4.28 -17.79 1.21
CA LEU A 150 3.69 -16.81 2.13
C LEU A 150 4.80 -16.01 2.81
N ASN A 151 4.61 -14.70 2.83
CA ASN A 151 5.50 -13.79 3.53
C ASN A 151 5.19 -13.84 5.04
N ASP A 152 6.19 -13.56 5.86
CA ASP A 152 6.10 -13.58 7.32
C ASP A 152 6.77 -12.33 7.92
N ARG A 153 6.49 -12.04 9.20
CA ARG A 153 7.02 -10.86 9.87
C ARG A 153 8.54 -10.81 9.85
N GLY A 154 9.20 -11.92 10.16
CA GLY A 154 10.66 -11.97 10.29
C GLY A 154 11.35 -11.64 8.97
N ARG A 155 10.88 -12.27 7.89
CA ARG A 155 11.39 -12.01 6.54
C ARG A 155 11.08 -10.58 6.08
N ALA A 156 9.84 -10.13 6.25
CA ALA A 156 9.44 -8.78 5.88
C ALA A 156 10.30 -7.73 6.61
N GLN A 157 10.52 -7.90 7.91
CA GLN A 157 11.35 -7.01 8.71
C GLN A 157 12.82 -7.04 8.27
N ALA A 158 13.37 -8.20 7.94
CA ALA A 158 14.75 -8.32 7.44
C ALA A 158 14.93 -7.60 6.10
N GLU A 159 13.98 -7.78 5.16
CA GLU A 159 14.00 -7.11 3.86
C GLU A 159 13.83 -5.59 3.99
N ILE A 160 12.93 -5.14 4.87
CA ILE A 160 12.74 -3.72 5.19
C ILE A 160 14.01 -3.14 5.80
N ALA A 161 14.62 -3.80 6.78
CA ALA A 161 15.84 -3.34 7.43
C ALA A 161 16.99 -3.20 6.42
N ALA A 162 17.15 -4.18 5.52
CA ALA A 162 18.15 -4.13 4.46
C ALA A 162 17.91 -2.99 3.47
N ALA A 163 16.64 -2.70 3.13
CA ALA A 163 16.28 -1.61 2.24
C ALA A 163 16.42 -0.21 2.88
N ILE A 164 16.12 -0.09 4.17
CA ILE A 164 16.13 1.19 4.90
C ILE A 164 17.50 1.87 4.87
N GLY A 165 18.60 1.11 4.89
CA GLY A 165 19.96 1.67 4.82
C GLY A 165 20.21 2.45 3.52
N GLU A 166 19.61 2.03 2.41
CA GLU A 166 19.77 2.66 1.10
C GLU A 166 18.79 3.81 0.87
N LEU A 167 17.63 3.82 1.56
CA LEU A 167 16.64 4.90 1.56
C LEU A 167 17.15 6.11 2.35
N SER A 168 18.21 6.74 1.86
CA SER A 168 19.01 7.77 2.54
C SER A 168 18.48 9.18 2.35
N GLY A 169 18.83 10.08 3.27
CA GLY A 169 18.46 11.50 3.23
C GLY A 169 17.21 11.85 4.05
N PRO A 170 16.97 13.14 4.30
CA PRO A 170 15.88 13.62 5.16
C PRO A 170 14.50 13.42 4.53
N ASP A 171 14.40 13.47 3.20
CA ASP A 171 13.14 13.32 2.46
C ASP A 171 12.48 11.95 2.73
N TRP A 172 13.27 10.92 3.05
CA TRP A 172 12.81 9.56 3.34
C TRP A 172 12.46 9.30 4.82
N SER A 173 12.72 10.24 5.74
CA SER A 173 12.54 10.01 7.17
C SER A 173 11.14 9.53 7.53
N LYS A 174 10.11 10.10 6.89
CA LYS A 174 8.71 9.71 7.13
C LYS A 174 8.43 8.28 6.67
N VAL A 175 8.92 7.89 5.49
CA VAL A 175 8.77 6.52 4.96
C VAL A 175 9.51 5.52 5.86
N ARG A 176 10.74 5.83 6.27
CA ARG A 176 11.50 4.98 7.21
C ARG A 176 10.78 4.81 8.55
N ASN A 177 10.19 5.88 9.08
CA ASN A 177 9.40 5.80 10.31
C ASN A 177 8.18 4.89 10.15
N PHE A 178 7.47 4.96 9.03
CA PHE A 178 6.36 4.04 8.75
C PHE A 178 6.84 2.60 8.62
N LEU A 179 7.91 2.35 7.86
CA LEU A 179 8.45 1.01 7.67
C LEU A 179 8.95 0.37 8.98
N ASN A 180 9.52 1.17 9.90
CA ASN A 180 9.96 0.71 11.22
C ASN A 180 8.83 0.59 12.25
N ASP A 181 7.63 1.11 11.96
CA ASP A 181 6.49 0.96 12.85
C ASP A 181 6.02 -0.50 12.84
N ARG A 182 5.97 -1.13 14.02
CA ARG A 182 5.52 -2.53 14.17
C ARG A 182 4.15 -2.77 13.54
N ARG A 183 3.28 -1.75 13.51
CA ARG A 183 1.93 -1.83 12.94
C ARG A 183 1.91 -2.00 11.42
N SER A 184 3.01 -1.65 10.74
CA SER A 184 3.15 -1.85 9.29
C SER A 184 3.16 -3.32 8.88
N LEU A 185 3.41 -4.24 9.81
CA LEU A 185 3.40 -5.68 9.56
C LEU A 185 2.31 -6.42 10.37
N SER A 186 1.44 -5.74 11.14
CA SER A 186 0.38 -6.40 11.94
C SER A 186 -0.56 -7.24 11.07
N PHE A 187 -0.81 -6.84 9.83
CA PHE A 187 -1.64 -7.62 8.92
C PHE A 187 -1.05 -9.01 8.60
N LEU A 188 0.28 -9.16 8.63
CA LEU A 188 0.93 -10.47 8.45
C LEU A 188 0.72 -11.37 9.66
N ASP A 189 0.86 -10.84 10.88
CA ASP A 189 0.60 -11.63 12.10
C ASP A 189 -0.83 -12.12 12.12
N ARG A 190 -1.77 -11.20 11.88
CA ARG A 190 -3.20 -11.51 11.84
C ARG A 190 -3.53 -12.53 10.75
N MET A 191 -2.93 -12.39 9.56
CA MET A 191 -3.09 -13.38 8.49
C MET A 191 -2.61 -14.76 8.94
N HIS A 192 -1.39 -14.86 9.50
CA HIS A 192 -0.84 -16.14 9.95
C HIS A 192 -1.67 -16.78 11.06
N GLY A 193 -2.09 -16.01 12.07
CA GLY A 193 -2.97 -16.51 13.13
C GLY A 193 -4.32 -17.02 12.61
N ARG A 194 -4.94 -16.30 11.67
CA ARG A 194 -6.19 -16.76 11.02
C ARG A 194 -5.98 -17.98 10.14
N LEU A 195 -4.86 -18.06 9.43
CA LEU A 195 -4.52 -19.24 8.63
C LEU A 195 -4.29 -20.47 9.51
N GLU A 196 -3.64 -20.31 10.66
CA GLU A 196 -3.43 -21.37 11.66
C GLU A 196 -4.74 -21.92 12.21
N ALA A 197 -5.66 -21.04 12.57
CA ALA A 197 -6.99 -21.44 13.02
C ALA A 197 -7.80 -22.13 11.90
N ALA A 198 -7.69 -21.65 10.67
CA ALA A 198 -8.44 -22.16 9.53
C ALA A 198 -7.92 -23.50 8.99
N GLU A 199 -6.60 -23.72 9.02
CA GLU A 199 -5.96 -24.97 8.64
C GLU A 199 -4.73 -25.24 9.55
N PRO A 200 -4.93 -26.00 10.65
CA PRO A 200 -3.87 -26.29 11.61
C PRO A 200 -2.71 -27.08 11.00
N ARG A 201 -2.96 -27.91 9.99
CA ARG A 201 -1.93 -28.73 9.33
C ARG A 201 -1.05 -27.84 8.47
N ARG A 202 0.16 -27.54 8.97
CA ARG A 202 1.10 -26.62 8.33
C ARG A 202 1.36 -26.92 6.85
N GLN A 203 1.66 -28.17 6.51
CA GLN A 203 1.96 -28.56 5.11
C GLN A 203 0.78 -28.30 4.17
N TRP A 204 -0.44 -28.60 4.63
CA TRP A 204 -1.66 -28.34 3.87
C TRP A 204 -1.91 -26.85 3.68
N ARG A 205 -1.76 -26.07 4.75
CA ARG A 205 -1.87 -24.61 4.72
C ARG A 205 -0.89 -23.97 3.74
N GLU A 206 0.39 -24.38 3.77
CA GLU A 206 1.41 -23.89 2.84
C GLU A 206 1.08 -24.26 1.39
N ALA A 207 0.66 -25.51 1.13
CA ALA A 207 0.26 -25.97 -0.19
C ALA A 207 -0.97 -25.24 -0.74
N MET A 208 -2.02 -25.06 0.08
CA MET A 208 -3.23 -24.36 -0.33
C MET A 208 -2.99 -22.87 -0.55
N ALA A 209 -2.14 -22.23 0.25
CA ALA A 209 -1.76 -20.84 0.04
C ALA A 209 -0.95 -20.67 -1.26
N TRP A 210 -0.03 -21.58 -1.55
CA TRP A 210 0.71 -21.59 -2.82
C TRP A 210 -0.22 -21.81 -4.02
N ARG A 211 -1.16 -22.76 -3.93
CA ARG A 211 -2.20 -22.98 -4.95
C ARG A 211 -3.07 -21.75 -5.17
N TRP A 212 -3.47 -21.07 -4.09
CA TRP A 212 -4.18 -19.80 -4.18
C TRP A 212 -3.35 -18.74 -4.90
N TRP A 213 -2.07 -18.62 -4.57
CA TRP A 213 -1.15 -17.69 -5.24
C TRP A 213 -1.04 -17.97 -6.74
N LEU A 214 -0.88 -19.22 -7.15
CA LEU A 214 -0.82 -19.62 -8.57
C LEU A 214 -2.10 -19.26 -9.34
N ARG A 215 -3.26 -19.35 -8.69
CA ARG A 215 -4.56 -19.01 -9.31
C ARG A 215 -4.78 -17.50 -9.45
N HIS A 216 -4.16 -16.68 -8.60
CA HIS A 216 -4.41 -15.24 -8.54
C HIS A 216 -3.23 -14.39 -9.05
N ARG A 217 -2.07 -14.99 -9.29
CA ARG A 217 -0.91 -14.32 -9.89
C ARG A 217 -0.62 -14.89 -11.26
N ARG A 218 -0.38 -14.00 -12.23
CA ARG A 218 0.15 -14.34 -13.55
C ARG A 218 1.68 -14.30 -13.48
N THR A 219 2.29 -15.31 -12.87
CA THR A 219 3.74 -15.46 -12.90
C THR A 219 4.17 -16.17 -14.18
N ARG A 220 5.23 -15.65 -14.83
CA ARG A 220 5.89 -16.36 -15.92
C ARG A 220 6.87 -17.37 -15.31
N PRO A 221 6.72 -18.67 -15.58
CA PRO A 221 7.67 -19.68 -15.11
C PRO A 221 9.07 -19.40 -15.68
N ALA A 222 10.11 -19.69 -14.90
CA ALA A 222 11.50 -19.55 -15.35
C ALA A 222 11.88 -20.61 -16.40
N ASP A 223 11.28 -21.79 -16.31
CA ASP A 223 11.56 -22.95 -17.16
C ASP A 223 10.30 -23.82 -17.37
N ALA A 224 10.39 -24.77 -18.30
CA ALA A 224 9.28 -25.63 -18.70
C ALA A 224 8.84 -26.62 -17.62
N VAL A 225 9.77 -27.10 -16.78
CA VAL A 225 9.44 -28.05 -15.69
C VAL A 225 8.67 -27.31 -14.60
N THR A 226 9.14 -26.12 -14.20
CA THR A 226 8.41 -25.24 -13.29
C THR A 226 7.03 -24.88 -13.85
N ALA A 227 6.93 -24.61 -15.16
CA ALA A 227 5.64 -24.35 -15.82
C ALA A 227 4.67 -25.52 -15.68
N LEU A 228 5.14 -26.75 -15.90
CA LEU A 228 4.33 -27.96 -15.77
C LEU A 228 3.86 -28.18 -14.33
N VAL A 229 4.78 -28.10 -13.36
CA VAL A 229 4.45 -28.27 -11.93
C VAL A 229 3.43 -27.22 -11.47
N GLN A 230 3.60 -25.97 -11.89
CA GLN A 230 2.65 -24.90 -11.59
C GLN A 230 1.29 -25.11 -12.26
N ALA A 231 1.26 -25.59 -13.50
CA ALA A 231 0.02 -25.91 -14.21
C ALA A 231 -0.75 -27.03 -13.50
N VAL A 232 -0.08 -28.14 -13.17
CA VAL A 232 -0.68 -29.26 -12.41
C VAL A 232 -1.23 -28.75 -11.07
N ALA A 233 -0.41 -28.06 -10.27
CA ALA A 233 -0.86 -27.56 -8.98
C ALA A 233 -2.07 -26.60 -9.09
N ARG A 234 -2.11 -25.76 -10.14
CA ARG A 234 -3.20 -24.80 -10.35
C ARG A 234 -4.49 -25.49 -10.82
N ASP A 235 -4.36 -26.38 -11.80
CA ASP A 235 -5.45 -26.85 -12.66
C ASP A 235 -5.93 -28.26 -12.30
N SER A 236 -5.19 -29.03 -11.51
CA SER A 236 -5.66 -30.33 -10.99
C SER A 236 -6.95 -30.15 -10.19
N GLU A 237 -7.85 -31.12 -10.32
CA GLU A 237 -9.10 -31.17 -9.56
C GLU A 237 -8.79 -31.63 -8.12
N PRO A 238 -9.04 -30.78 -7.10
CA PRO A 238 -8.89 -31.19 -5.71
C PRO A 238 -9.96 -32.20 -5.32
N ASP A 239 -9.60 -33.15 -4.45
CA ASP A 239 -10.60 -33.95 -3.75
C ASP A 239 -11.43 -33.09 -2.77
N GLU A 240 -12.41 -33.70 -2.10
CA GLU A 240 -13.30 -33.00 -1.19
C GLU A 240 -12.55 -32.37 0.01
N VAL A 241 -11.55 -33.07 0.55
CA VAL A 241 -10.78 -32.63 1.72
C VAL A 241 -9.86 -31.46 1.33
N GLU A 242 -9.20 -31.55 0.19
CA GLU A 242 -8.41 -30.48 -0.41
C GLU A 242 -9.27 -29.26 -0.73
N SER A 243 -10.45 -29.48 -1.31
CA SER A 243 -11.39 -28.40 -1.65
C SER A 243 -11.83 -27.62 -0.42
N ALA A 244 -12.19 -28.33 0.65
CA ALA A 244 -12.58 -27.72 1.91
C ALA A 244 -11.41 -26.94 2.55
N SER A 245 -10.20 -27.51 2.55
CA SER A 245 -8.99 -26.83 3.05
C SER A 245 -8.65 -25.58 2.24
N TYR A 246 -8.69 -25.68 0.91
CA TYR A 246 -8.48 -24.56 0.00
C TYR A 246 -9.50 -23.45 0.26
N ALA A 247 -10.78 -23.77 0.41
CA ALA A 247 -11.82 -22.78 0.66
C ALA A 247 -11.58 -22.00 1.95
N ARG A 248 -11.18 -22.67 3.04
CA ARG A 248 -10.83 -22.03 4.32
C ARG A 248 -9.62 -21.09 4.19
N VAL A 249 -8.53 -21.56 3.58
CA VAL A 249 -7.32 -20.75 3.34
C VAL A 249 -7.61 -19.56 2.41
N ALA A 250 -8.34 -19.78 1.32
CA ALA A 250 -8.72 -18.75 0.37
C ALA A 250 -9.60 -17.66 1.00
N ALA A 251 -10.49 -18.03 1.92
CA ALA A 251 -11.29 -17.06 2.67
C ALA A 251 -10.40 -16.12 3.49
N VAL A 252 -9.42 -16.65 4.24
CA VAL A 252 -8.47 -15.84 5.01
C VAL A 252 -7.63 -14.93 4.11
N LEU A 253 -7.10 -15.45 3.00
CA LEU A 253 -6.27 -14.67 2.08
C LEU A 253 -7.05 -13.55 1.38
N ARG A 254 -8.32 -13.79 1.00
CA ARG A 254 -9.21 -12.74 0.46
C ARG A 254 -9.55 -11.67 1.49
N ASP A 255 -9.66 -12.06 2.76
CA ASP A 255 -9.99 -11.17 3.87
C ASP A 255 -8.77 -10.46 4.48
N THR A 256 -7.57 -10.73 3.98
CA THR A 256 -6.35 -10.07 4.48
C THR A 256 -6.12 -8.76 3.71
N PHE A 257 -6.43 -7.65 4.37
CA PHE A 257 -6.31 -6.31 3.78
C PHE A 257 -5.07 -5.58 4.29
N ARG A 258 -4.42 -4.86 3.37
CA ARG A 258 -3.29 -3.95 3.64
C ARG A 258 -3.70 -2.47 3.50
N ALA A 259 -5.02 -2.21 3.44
CA ALA A 259 -5.72 -0.99 3.04
C ALA A 259 -5.45 -0.46 1.60
N SER A 260 -4.27 -0.70 1.00
CA SER A 260 -4.02 -0.38 -0.43
C SER A 260 -5.08 -0.97 -1.36
N SER A 261 -5.42 -2.26 -1.21
CA SER A 261 -6.40 -2.92 -2.08
C SER A 261 -7.83 -2.38 -1.92
N ALA A 262 -8.23 -1.95 -0.73
CA ALA A 262 -9.57 -1.41 -0.47
C ALA A 262 -9.71 0.03 -1.01
N VAL A 263 -8.71 0.88 -0.75
CA VAL A 263 -8.67 2.25 -1.26
C VAL A 263 -8.49 2.28 -2.78
N GLU A 264 -7.64 1.42 -3.34
CA GLU A 264 -7.48 1.27 -4.79
C GLU A 264 -8.75 0.71 -5.46
N CYS A 265 -9.44 -0.24 -4.84
CA CYS A 265 -10.73 -0.75 -5.30
C CYS A 265 -11.80 0.34 -5.32
N MET A 266 -11.96 1.10 -4.21
CA MET A 266 -12.87 2.23 -4.16
C MET A 266 -12.51 3.30 -5.18
N ASN A 267 -11.22 3.66 -5.31
CA ASN A 267 -10.75 4.61 -6.31
C ASN A 267 -11.05 4.14 -7.74
N SER A 268 -10.95 2.84 -8.02
CA SER A 268 -11.29 2.26 -9.32
C SER A 268 -12.79 2.36 -9.60
N VAL A 269 -13.65 1.98 -8.65
CA VAL A 269 -15.11 2.09 -8.77
C VAL A 269 -15.53 3.55 -8.95
N LEU A 270 -14.94 4.47 -8.18
CA LEU A 270 -15.20 5.91 -8.30
C LEU A 270 -14.76 6.46 -9.65
N ARG A 271 -13.60 6.05 -10.16
CA ARG A 271 -13.15 6.43 -11.52
C ARG A 271 -14.06 5.88 -12.60
N MET A 272 -14.56 4.66 -12.45
CA MET A 272 -15.54 4.08 -13.37
C MET A 272 -16.86 4.86 -13.36
N GLN A 273 -17.37 5.21 -12.18
CA GLN A 273 -18.57 6.04 -12.06
C GLN A 273 -18.33 7.45 -12.64
N GLN A 274 -17.19 8.08 -12.37
CA GLN A 274 -16.82 9.37 -12.95
C GLN A 274 -16.69 9.31 -14.47
N SER A 275 -16.10 8.26 -15.04
CA SER A 275 -16.02 8.05 -16.49
C SER A 275 -17.40 7.84 -17.11
N ARG A 276 -18.30 7.10 -16.44
CA ARG A 276 -19.70 6.95 -16.86
C ARG A 276 -20.48 8.27 -16.81
N HIS A 277 -20.26 9.09 -15.78
CA HIS A 277 -20.85 10.43 -15.69
C HIS A 277 -20.32 11.38 -16.78
N LYS A 278 -19.02 11.34 -17.08
CA LYS A 278 -18.43 12.10 -18.20
C LYS A 278 -18.97 11.64 -19.56
N ALA A 279 -19.17 10.33 -19.75
CA ALA A 279 -19.68 9.77 -20.99
C ALA A 279 -21.18 10.02 -21.21
N SER A 280 -21.96 10.23 -20.14
CA SER A 280 -23.42 10.42 -20.23
C SER A 280 -23.88 11.88 -20.29
N GLY A 281 -22.97 12.85 -20.12
CA GLY A 281 -23.24 14.28 -20.38
C GLY A 281 -24.35 14.94 -19.54
N LYS A 282 -24.87 14.28 -18.49
CA LYS A 282 -26.04 14.74 -17.73
C LYS A 282 -25.63 15.40 -16.41
N ASN A 283 -25.73 16.73 -16.37
CA ASN A 283 -25.87 17.50 -15.13
C ASN A 283 -27.36 17.61 -14.80
N TYR A 284 -27.89 16.74 -13.94
CA TYR A 284 -29.19 16.98 -13.29
C TYR A 284 -29.15 16.56 -11.82
N PHE A 285 -29.40 17.55 -10.97
CA PHE A 285 -29.81 17.42 -9.57
C PHE A 285 -31.34 17.45 -9.58
N THR A 286 -32.02 16.37 -9.20
CA THR A 286 -33.37 16.42 -8.62
C THR A 286 -33.69 15.13 -7.87
N CYS A 287 -33.89 15.32 -6.56
CA CYS A 287 -34.82 14.65 -5.65
C CYS A 287 -35.60 13.43 -6.19
N MET A 288 -35.17 12.20 -5.82
CA MET A 288 -35.99 11.00 -5.54
C MET A 288 -35.09 9.75 -5.44
N SER A 289 -34.31 9.63 -4.35
CA SER A 289 -33.63 8.37 -3.98
C SER A 289 -33.34 8.32 -2.48
N ALA A 290 -34.36 8.53 -1.65
CA ALA A 290 -34.25 8.72 -0.20
C ALA A 290 -34.01 7.43 0.62
N VAL A 291 -33.40 6.36 0.08
CA VAL A 291 -33.13 5.12 0.87
C VAL A 291 -31.71 4.54 0.72
N PHE A 292 -30.84 5.12 -0.13
CA PHE A 292 -29.45 4.63 -0.23
C PHE A 292 -28.39 5.74 -0.31
N GLY A 293 -28.74 6.94 0.14
CA GLY A 293 -27.88 8.12 0.04
C GLY A 293 -28.04 9.04 1.24
N LEU A 294 -27.15 8.87 2.22
CA LEU A 294 -26.69 10.02 3.00
C LEU A 294 -25.15 10.02 3.00
N MET A 295 -24.64 10.86 2.09
CA MET A 295 -23.29 11.46 2.04
C MET A 295 -22.09 10.60 1.62
N ILE A 296 -22.00 10.32 0.31
CA ILE A 296 -20.71 10.26 -0.41
C ILE A 296 -20.53 11.45 -1.39
N MET A 297 -21.56 12.28 -1.63
CA MET A 297 -21.49 13.30 -2.68
C MET A 297 -21.61 14.73 -2.17
N SER A 298 -20.46 15.27 -1.73
CA SER A 298 -20.05 16.66 -1.90
C SER A 298 -18.63 16.78 -1.34
N TYR A 299 -17.55 16.58 -2.12
CA TYR A 299 -16.26 17.30 -1.91
C TYR A 299 -15.05 16.94 -2.80
N LEU A 300 -15.07 15.98 -3.72
CA LEU A 300 -13.78 15.41 -4.20
C LEU A 300 -13.18 16.03 -5.48
N GLY A 301 -13.86 16.96 -6.16
CA GLY A 301 -13.25 17.72 -7.26
C GLY A 301 -12.14 18.69 -6.81
N SER A 302 -12.15 19.08 -5.53
CA SER A 302 -11.11 19.90 -4.90
C SER A 302 -10.18 19.08 -3.99
N ALA A 303 -10.48 17.80 -3.75
CA ALA A 303 -9.71 16.96 -2.84
C ALA A 303 -8.48 16.32 -3.48
N VAL A 304 -8.43 16.10 -4.80
CA VAL A 304 -7.20 15.60 -5.43
C VAL A 304 -6.07 16.65 -5.35
N GLU A 305 -6.42 17.94 -5.43
CA GLU A 305 -5.46 19.05 -5.24
C GLU A 305 -5.21 19.36 -3.75
N ARG A 306 -6.19 19.17 -2.86
CA ARG A 306 -6.04 19.36 -1.39
C ARG A 306 -5.41 18.17 -0.65
N CYS A 307 -5.56 16.93 -1.12
CA CYS A 307 -4.85 15.75 -0.59
C CYS A 307 -3.33 15.87 -0.78
N ARG A 308 -2.88 16.73 -1.71
CA ARG A 308 -1.47 17.12 -1.84
C ARG A 308 -0.96 18.01 -0.71
N ARG A 309 -1.86 18.64 0.08
CA ARG A 309 -1.52 19.66 1.09
C ARG A 309 -2.15 19.47 2.49
N ALA A 310 -3.15 18.59 2.67
CA ALA A 310 -3.82 18.39 3.97
C ALA A 310 -3.79 16.92 4.41
N SER A 311 -3.35 16.68 5.66
CA SER A 311 -3.37 15.35 6.30
C SER A 311 -4.80 15.01 6.73
N TYR A 312 -5.47 14.15 5.97
CA TYR A 312 -6.73 13.53 6.39
C TYR A 312 -6.42 12.25 7.15
N ALA A 313 -7.07 12.06 8.30
CA ALA A 313 -6.97 10.83 9.08
C ALA A 313 -8.05 9.86 8.58
N PHE A 314 -7.67 8.64 8.24
CA PHE A 314 -8.55 7.65 7.60
C PHE A 314 -8.52 6.34 8.38
N ILE A 315 -9.67 5.69 8.52
CA ILE A 315 -9.80 4.37 9.12
C ILE A 315 -10.52 3.42 8.16
N CYS A 316 -9.84 2.38 7.71
CA CYS A 316 -10.47 1.21 7.10
C CYS A 316 -10.78 0.20 8.21
N LEU A 317 -12.06 -0.14 8.38
CA LEU A 317 -12.51 -1.13 9.36
C LEU A 317 -12.79 -2.46 8.66
N ALA A 318 -12.41 -3.59 9.27
CA ALA A 318 -12.76 -4.91 8.78
C ALA A 318 -13.41 -5.72 9.91
N GLY A 319 -14.70 -6.04 9.77
CA GLY A 319 -15.46 -6.83 10.73
C GLY A 319 -15.93 -8.17 10.17
N THR A 320 -15.98 -9.21 10.99
CA THR A 320 -16.59 -10.51 10.70
C THR A 320 -18.03 -10.48 11.21
N ARG A 321 -18.99 -10.88 10.38
CA ARG A 321 -20.41 -11.07 10.78
C ARG A 321 -20.58 -12.57 11.01
N ILE A 322 -21.06 -12.99 12.17
CA ILE A 322 -21.55 -14.36 12.37
C ILE A 322 -22.94 -14.45 11.69
N PRO A 323 -23.27 -15.54 10.99
CA PRO A 323 -24.63 -15.73 10.48
C PRO A 323 -25.57 -15.89 11.67
N PHE A 324 -26.52 -14.96 11.83
CA PHE A 324 -27.69 -15.23 12.65
C PHE A 324 -28.58 -16.21 11.88
N GLY A 325 -28.99 -17.28 12.57
CA GLY A 325 -30.03 -18.20 12.11
C GLY A 325 -31.41 -17.55 12.07
#